data_AF-A0AAU6B9K1-F1
#
_entry.id   AF-A0AAU6B9K1-F1
#
_cell.length_a   1.000
_cell.length_b   1.000
_cell.length_c   1.000
_cell.angle_alpha   90.00
_cell.angle_beta   90.00
_cell.angle_gamma   90.00
#
_symmetry.space_group_name_H-M   'P 1'
#
loop_
_entity.id
_entity.type
_entity.pdbx_description
1 polymer ?
#
loop_
_entity_poly.entity_id
_entity_poly.type
_entity_poly.pdbx_seq_one_letter_code
_entity_poly.pdbx_strand_id
1 'polypeptide(L)'
;MTAPETPESPVVDEDSVTAWHEAGHAVVYLLQGRSLRYVTLRPRAAGRMGFTAVRPRPVDLSSLAVVAHAGPLAQARHVLDTTSAAERYREDVTAEDVRVEAYLHGGHDDLAVIAEARRAYGLPAGQPELWAGIAHDLIDRYWPEIGRVAEGLLEHRTLTGTQLRACVPGLGFAR
;
A
#
# COMPACT_ATOMS: atom_id res chain seq x y z
N MET A 1 30.92 -35.52 7.83
CA MET A 1 30.06 -35.33 6.64
C MET A 1 28.99 -34.33 7.03
N THR A 2 29.32 -33.05 6.92
CA THR A 2 28.44 -31.92 7.25
C THR A 2 27.49 -31.69 6.08
N ALA A 3 26.19 -31.64 6.36
CA ALA A 3 25.18 -31.29 5.36
C ALA A 3 25.40 -29.85 4.87
N PRO A 4 25.10 -29.55 3.60
CA PRO A 4 25.20 -28.18 3.09
C PRO A 4 24.08 -27.34 3.71
N GLU A 5 24.46 -26.20 4.30
CA GLU A 5 23.55 -25.14 4.70
C GLU A 5 22.86 -24.60 3.45
N THR A 6 21.54 -24.76 3.39
CA THR A 6 20.69 -24.16 2.37
C THR A 6 20.79 -22.64 2.50
N PRO A 7 21.02 -21.88 1.42
CA PRO A 7 21.05 -20.42 1.50
C PRO A 7 19.66 -19.92 1.94
N GLU A 8 19.61 -19.14 3.01
CA GLU A 8 18.41 -18.40 3.43
C GLU A 8 17.94 -17.58 2.22
N SER A 9 16.72 -17.86 1.74
CA SER A 9 16.04 -17.00 0.75
C SER A 9 16.05 -15.56 1.26
N PRO A 10 16.17 -14.55 0.39
CA PRO A 10 16.16 -13.17 0.83
C PRO A 10 14.83 -12.92 1.52
N VAL A 11 14.88 -12.78 2.85
CA VAL A 11 13.72 -12.40 3.65
C VAL A 11 13.42 -10.98 3.23
N VAL A 12 12.49 -10.81 2.29
CA VAL A 12 11.86 -9.52 2.03
C VAL A 12 11.35 -9.08 3.39
N ASP A 13 11.89 -7.98 3.90
CA ASP A 13 11.53 -7.47 5.21
C ASP A 13 10.02 -7.19 5.23
N GLU A 14 9.26 -8.06 5.89
CA GLU A 14 7.80 -8.01 5.95
C GLU A 14 7.32 -6.65 6.49
N ASP A 15 8.12 -6.04 7.38
CA ASP A 15 7.88 -4.69 7.88
C ASP A 15 8.05 -3.64 6.78
N SER A 16 9.03 -3.80 5.87
CA SER A 16 9.21 -2.92 4.71
C SER A 16 8.02 -3.00 3.77
N VAL A 17 7.63 -4.20 3.37
CA VAL A 17 6.46 -4.43 2.49
C VAL A 17 5.20 -3.80 3.09
N THR A 18 4.97 -4.00 4.39
CA THR A 18 3.85 -3.40 5.11
C THR A 18 3.97 -1.88 5.21
N ALA A 19 5.17 -1.32 5.39
CA ALA A 19 5.38 0.13 5.42
C ALA A 19 5.04 0.80 4.10
N TRP A 20 5.43 0.21 2.97
CA TRP A 20 5.08 0.72 1.66
C TRP A 20 3.58 0.58 1.35
N HIS A 21 2.96 -0.51 1.80
CA HIS A 21 1.52 -0.69 1.74
C HIS A 21 0.77 0.43 2.51
N GLU A 22 1.09 0.63 3.78
CA GLU A 22 0.44 1.63 4.62
C GLU A 22 0.75 3.07 4.15
N ALA A 23 1.95 3.31 3.62
CA ALA A 23 2.32 4.60 3.04
C ALA A 23 1.46 4.95 1.81
N GLY A 24 1.17 3.97 0.93
CA GLY A 24 0.26 4.15 -0.21
C GLY A 24 -1.12 4.64 0.23
N HIS A 25 -1.72 3.97 1.21
CA HIS A 25 -2.98 4.38 1.83
C HIS A 25 -2.90 5.80 2.41
N ALA A 26 -1.89 6.05 3.23
CA ALA A 26 -1.73 7.32 3.94
C ALA A 26 -1.62 8.50 2.98
N VAL A 27 -0.79 8.40 1.94
CA VAL A 27 -0.61 9.48 0.97
C VAL A 27 -1.90 9.71 0.20
N VAL A 28 -2.58 8.68 -0.30
CA VAL A 28 -3.82 8.88 -1.06
C VAL A 28 -4.95 9.44 -0.18
N TYR A 29 -5.05 9.04 1.08
CA TYR A 29 -5.97 9.69 2.02
C TYR A 29 -5.68 11.18 2.20
N LEU A 30 -4.39 11.57 2.33
CA LEU A 30 -4.02 12.98 2.42
C LEU A 30 -4.35 13.75 1.14
N LEU A 31 -4.12 13.16 -0.03
CA LEU A 31 -4.46 13.74 -1.34
C LEU A 31 -5.97 14.00 -1.49
N GLN A 32 -6.80 13.14 -0.88
CA GLN A 32 -8.25 13.32 -0.79
C GLN A 32 -8.68 14.35 0.27
N GLY A 33 -7.74 15.08 0.89
CA GLY A 33 -8.01 16.07 1.93
C GLY A 33 -8.45 15.44 3.26
N ARG A 34 -8.19 14.15 3.49
CA ARG A 34 -8.62 13.46 4.72
C ARG A 34 -7.65 13.70 5.86
N SER A 35 -8.21 13.83 7.05
CA SER A 35 -7.44 13.93 8.29
C SER A 35 -7.11 12.55 8.84
N LEU A 36 -5.84 12.16 8.78
CA LEU A 36 -5.32 10.97 9.45
C LEU A 36 -5.08 11.23 10.94
N ARG A 37 -5.42 10.26 11.78
CA ARG A 37 -5.05 10.26 13.21
C ARG A 37 -3.63 9.76 13.37
N TYR A 38 -3.33 8.60 12.80
CA TYR A 38 -1.99 8.02 12.69
C TYR A 38 -1.98 6.90 11.65
N VAL A 39 -0.78 6.47 11.26
CA VAL A 39 -0.51 5.25 10.51
C VAL A 39 0.49 4.44 11.33
N THR A 40 0.34 3.12 11.40
CA THR A 40 1.18 2.27 12.27
C THR A 40 1.50 0.91 11.63
N LEU A 41 2.69 0.40 11.93
CA LEU A 41 3.13 -0.97 11.66
C LEU A 41 2.88 -1.92 12.84
N ARG A 42 2.24 -1.44 13.92
CA ARG A 42 2.00 -2.29 15.10
C ARG A 42 0.79 -3.19 14.85
N PRO A 43 0.94 -4.52 15.03
CA PRO A 43 -0.19 -5.42 14.97
C PRO A 43 -1.23 -5.06 16.04
N ARG A 44 -2.50 -4.88 15.63
CA ARG A 44 -3.61 -4.61 16.57
C ARG A 44 -4.35 -5.87 17.01
N ALA A 45 -4.20 -6.98 16.28
CA ALA A 45 -4.74 -8.30 16.59
C ALA A 45 -3.91 -9.35 15.83
N ALA A 46 -3.98 -10.62 16.25
CA ALA A 46 -3.35 -11.71 15.52
C ALA A 46 -3.77 -11.70 14.04
N GLY A 47 -2.83 -11.45 13.13
CA GLY A 47 -3.07 -11.43 11.67
C GLY A 47 -3.20 -10.06 11.00
N ARG A 48 -3.03 -8.92 11.70
CA ARG A 48 -2.95 -7.58 11.06
C ARG A 48 -1.54 -7.01 11.23
N MET A 49 -0.84 -6.72 10.13
CA MET A 49 0.57 -6.28 10.15
C MET A 49 0.72 -4.75 10.16
N GLY A 50 -0.30 -3.99 9.74
CA GLY A 50 -0.33 -2.52 9.73
C GLY A 50 -1.75 -1.96 9.88
N PHE A 51 -1.85 -0.64 10.09
CA PHE A 51 -3.14 0.07 10.09
C PHE A 51 -3.03 1.58 9.86
N THR A 52 -3.81 2.10 8.91
CA THR A 52 -4.04 3.53 8.73
C THR A 52 -5.34 4.00 9.42
N ALA A 53 -5.19 4.79 10.48
CA ALA A 53 -6.31 5.33 11.25
C ALA A 53 -6.77 6.69 10.70
N VAL A 54 -7.92 6.72 10.02
CA VAL A 54 -8.52 7.97 9.50
C VAL A 54 -9.57 8.53 10.46
N ARG A 55 -9.71 9.86 10.55
CA ARG A 55 -10.85 10.47 11.25
C ARG A 55 -12.14 10.22 10.45
N PRO A 56 -13.27 9.85 11.10
CA PRO A 56 -14.52 9.59 10.39
C PRO A 56 -14.98 10.82 9.62
N ARG A 57 -15.21 10.66 8.33
CA ARG A 57 -15.86 11.64 7.45
C ARG A 57 -16.66 10.85 6.40
N PRO A 58 -17.88 11.27 6.03
CA PRO A 58 -18.57 10.69 4.89
C PRO A 58 -17.69 10.82 3.64
N VAL A 59 -17.37 9.70 3.03
CA VAL A 59 -16.63 9.60 1.77
C VAL A 59 -17.43 8.71 0.84
N ASP A 60 -17.47 9.08 -0.43
CA ASP A 60 -18.10 8.26 -1.44
C ASP A 60 -17.28 6.98 -1.69
N LEU A 61 -17.97 5.94 -2.17
CA LEU A 61 -17.38 4.63 -2.37
C LEU A 61 -16.29 4.63 -3.44
N SER A 62 -16.35 5.53 -4.42
CA SER A 62 -15.32 5.64 -5.46
C SER A 62 -14.00 6.16 -4.90
N SER A 63 -14.04 7.15 -4.02
CA SER A 63 -12.87 7.65 -3.29
C SER A 63 -12.26 6.56 -2.41
N LEU A 64 -13.09 5.74 -1.75
CA LEU A 64 -12.61 4.60 -0.97
C LEU A 64 -11.95 3.52 -1.83
N ALA A 65 -12.53 3.21 -3.00
CA ALA A 65 -11.96 2.23 -3.93
C ALA A 65 -10.57 2.65 -4.42
N VAL A 66 -10.36 3.94 -4.75
CA VAL A 66 -9.03 4.45 -5.13
C VAL A 66 -8.01 4.24 -4.01
N VAL A 67 -8.39 4.46 -2.75
CA VAL A 67 -7.47 4.21 -1.62
C VAL A 67 -7.21 2.72 -1.44
N ALA A 68 -8.23 1.88 -1.53
CA ALA A 68 -8.08 0.43 -1.40
C ALA A 68 -7.10 -0.16 -2.43
N HIS A 69 -6.96 0.45 -3.62
CA HIS A 69 -5.92 0.09 -4.58
C HIS A 69 -4.53 0.65 -4.25
N ALA A 70 -4.46 1.79 -3.56
CA ALA A 70 -3.20 2.52 -3.34
C ALA A 70 -2.18 1.72 -2.53
N GLY A 71 -2.60 1.07 -1.44
CA GLY A 71 -1.72 0.24 -0.61
C GLY A 71 -1.09 -0.92 -1.38
N PRO A 72 -1.89 -1.84 -1.96
CA PRO A 72 -1.38 -2.95 -2.76
C PRO A 72 -0.50 -2.51 -3.94
N LEU A 73 -0.84 -1.41 -4.63
CA LEU A 73 -0.02 -0.91 -5.75
C LEU A 73 1.32 -0.34 -5.29
N ALA A 74 1.35 0.40 -4.18
CA ALA A 74 2.59 0.90 -3.61
C ALA A 74 3.50 -0.24 -3.15
N GLN A 75 2.92 -1.26 -2.51
CA GLN A 75 3.61 -2.48 -2.11
C GLN A 75 4.20 -3.22 -3.31
N ALA A 76 3.39 -3.50 -4.33
CA ALA A 76 3.82 -4.21 -5.53
C ALA A 76 4.95 -3.48 -6.24
N ARG A 77 4.86 -2.15 -6.35
CA ARG A 77 5.93 -1.34 -6.94
C ARG A 77 7.22 -1.44 -6.12
N HIS A 78 7.15 -1.31 -4.80
CA HIS A 78 8.35 -1.41 -3.95
C HIS A 78 9.06 -2.76 -4.14
N VAL A 79 8.28 -3.86 -4.15
CA VAL A 79 8.83 -5.20 -4.42
C VAL A 79 9.47 -5.26 -5.81
N LEU A 80 8.82 -4.72 -6.84
CA LEU A 80 9.39 -4.72 -8.19
C LEU A 80 10.66 -3.87 -8.33
N ASP A 81 10.74 -2.74 -7.61
CA ASP A 81 11.89 -1.84 -7.61
C ASP A 81 13.08 -2.43 -6.83
N THR A 82 12.82 -3.30 -5.84
CA THR A 82 13.84 -3.91 -4.98
C THR A 82 14.25 -5.32 -5.39
N THR A 83 13.39 -6.07 -6.07
CA THR A 83 13.70 -7.41 -6.59
C THR A 83 14.32 -7.32 -7.98
N SER A 84 15.56 -7.81 -8.09
CA SER A 84 16.30 -7.77 -9.35
C SER A 84 15.59 -8.53 -10.47
N ALA A 85 15.73 -8.08 -11.72
CA ALA A 85 15.13 -8.76 -12.88
C ALA A 85 15.64 -10.20 -13.05
N ALA A 86 16.90 -10.47 -12.68
CA ALA A 86 17.50 -11.80 -12.75
C ALA A 86 16.94 -12.76 -11.68
N GLU A 87 16.51 -12.25 -10.54
CA GLU A 87 15.86 -13.03 -9.48
C GLU A 87 14.43 -13.38 -9.85
N ARG A 88 13.65 -12.40 -10.32
CA ARG A 88 12.30 -12.64 -10.84
C ARG A 88 12.29 -13.66 -11.98
N TYR A 89 13.26 -13.58 -12.89
CA TYR A 89 13.39 -14.55 -13.98
C TYR A 89 13.76 -15.97 -13.50
N ARG A 90 14.60 -16.10 -12.46
CA ARG A 90 14.95 -17.41 -11.88
C ARG A 90 13.76 -18.09 -11.21
N GLU A 91 12.85 -17.30 -10.64
CA GLU A 91 11.68 -17.79 -9.91
C GLU A 91 10.42 -17.87 -10.76
N ASP A 92 10.50 -17.52 -12.05
CA ASP A 92 9.37 -17.46 -12.99
C ASP A 92 8.24 -16.52 -12.50
N VAL A 93 8.61 -15.45 -11.78
CA VAL A 93 7.68 -14.47 -11.20
C VAL A 93 7.53 -13.27 -12.13
N THR A 94 6.31 -13.02 -12.60
CA THR A 94 6.01 -11.85 -13.44
C THR A 94 5.64 -10.62 -12.61
N ALA A 95 5.64 -9.44 -13.23
CA ALA A 95 5.16 -8.23 -12.58
C ALA A 95 3.66 -8.29 -12.24
N GLU A 96 2.89 -9.10 -12.97
CA GLU A 96 1.48 -9.32 -12.66
C GLU A 96 1.32 -10.19 -11.41
N ASP A 97 2.15 -11.22 -11.25
CA ASP A 97 2.11 -12.09 -10.07
C ASP A 97 2.40 -11.29 -8.79
N VAL A 98 3.41 -10.42 -8.81
CA VAL A 98 3.72 -9.52 -7.67
C VAL A 98 2.55 -8.60 -7.34
N ARG A 99 1.84 -8.08 -8.35
CA ARG A 99 0.64 -7.24 -8.13
C ARG A 99 -0.48 -8.05 -7.49
N VAL A 100 -0.79 -9.23 -8.03
CA VAL A 100 -1.82 -10.12 -7.49
C VAL A 100 -1.49 -10.50 -6.04
N GLU A 101 -0.24 -10.84 -5.79
CA GLU A 101 0.24 -11.18 -4.45
C GLU A 101 0.06 -10.03 -3.46
N ALA A 102 0.37 -8.79 -3.87
CA ALA A 102 0.16 -7.61 -3.05
C ALA A 102 -1.33 -7.39 -2.70
N TYR A 103 -2.25 -7.70 -3.61
CA TYR A 103 -3.69 -7.66 -3.31
C TYR A 103 -4.13 -8.73 -2.33
N LEU A 104 -3.61 -9.96 -2.47
CA LEU A 104 -3.95 -11.08 -1.59
C LEU A 104 -3.40 -10.88 -0.16
N HIS A 105 -2.20 -10.30 -0.03
CA HIS A 105 -1.54 -10.07 1.25
C HIS A 105 -1.86 -8.70 1.88
N GLY A 106 -2.23 -7.70 1.08
CA GLY A 106 -2.44 -6.32 1.51
C GLY A 106 -3.60 -6.12 2.50
N GLY A 107 -4.53 -7.06 2.56
CA GLY A 107 -5.55 -7.09 3.60
C GLY A 107 -6.93 -7.39 3.05
N HIS A 108 -7.67 -8.21 3.81
CA HIS A 108 -9.04 -8.58 3.46
C HIS A 108 -9.97 -7.37 3.34
N ASP A 109 -9.68 -6.30 4.09
CA ASP A 109 -10.47 -5.07 4.13
C ASP A 109 -10.39 -4.30 2.78
N ASP A 110 -9.21 -4.22 2.14
CA ASP A 110 -9.03 -3.54 0.84
C ASP A 110 -9.75 -4.28 -0.30
N LEU A 111 -9.58 -5.60 -0.36
CA LEU A 111 -10.27 -6.46 -1.33
C LEU A 111 -11.80 -6.38 -1.18
N ALA A 112 -12.29 -6.32 0.06
CA ALA A 112 -13.72 -6.19 0.34
C ALA A 112 -14.27 -4.85 -0.19
N VAL A 113 -13.54 -3.74 0.02
CA VAL A 113 -13.92 -2.41 -0.49
C VAL A 113 -13.93 -2.39 -2.02
N ILE A 114 -12.90 -2.97 -2.66
CA ILE A 114 -12.84 -3.08 -4.13
C ILE A 114 -14.03 -3.88 -4.65
N ALA A 115 -14.30 -5.06 -4.06
CA ALA A 115 -15.42 -5.90 -4.46
C ALA A 115 -16.78 -5.23 -4.25
N GLU A 116 -16.96 -4.47 -3.16
CA GLU A 116 -18.16 -3.69 -2.90
C GLU A 116 -18.37 -2.59 -3.93
N ALA A 117 -17.32 -1.81 -4.23
CA ALA A 117 -17.36 -0.79 -5.26
C ALA A 117 -17.74 -1.37 -6.62
N ARG A 118 -17.12 -2.49 -7.03
CA ARG A 118 -17.48 -3.16 -8.28
C ARG A 118 -18.97 -3.53 -8.35
N ARG A 119 -19.52 -4.09 -7.26
CA ARG A 119 -20.96 -4.42 -7.19
C ARG A 119 -21.83 -3.17 -7.29
N ALA A 120 -21.51 -2.12 -6.53
CA ALA A 120 -22.31 -0.90 -6.48
C ALA A 120 -22.35 -0.16 -7.82
N TYR A 121 -21.26 -0.18 -8.59
CA TYR A 121 -21.16 0.47 -9.90
C TYR A 121 -21.45 -0.48 -11.08
N GLY A 122 -21.84 -1.73 -10.82
CA GLY A 122 -22.21 -2.71 -11.86
C GLY A 122 -21.05 -3.12 -12.78
N LEU A 123 -19.82 -3.10 -12.28
CA LEU A 123 -18.62 -3.41 -13.08
C LEU A 123 -18.39 -4.94 -13.15
N PRO A 124 -18.45 -5.57 -14.34
CA PRO A 124 -18.26 -7.01 -14.51
C PRO A 124 -16.81 -7.40 -14.19
N ALA A 125 -16.60 -8.62 -13.68
CA ALA A 125 -15.25 -9.14 -13.39
C ALA A 125 -14.35 -9.12 -14.65
N GLY A 126 -13.09 -8.71 -14.48
CA GLY A 126 -12.09 -8.69 -15.57
C GLY A 126 -12.01 -7.42 -16.42
N GLN A 127 -12.85 -6.40 -16.20
CA GLN A 127 -12.61 -5.07 -16.78
C GLN A 127 -11.56 -4.28 -16.00
N PRO A 128 -10.70 -3.49 -16.69
CA PRO A 128 -9.72 -2.62 -16.05
C PRO A 128 -10.42 -1.63 -15.11
N GLU A 129 -9.97 -1.60 -13.87
CA GLU A 129 -10.57 -0.81 -12.81
C GLU A 129 -10.16 0.65 -12.98
N LEU A 130 -11.12 1.51 -13.29
CA LEU A 130 -10.90 2.96 -13.38
C LEU A 130 -10.26 3.52 -12.10
N TRP A 131 -10.61 2.96 -10.94
CA TRP A 131 -9.99 3.32 -9.65
C TRP A 131 -8.55 2.83 -9.52
N ALA A 132 -8.21 1.65 -10.03
CA ALA A 132 -6.82 1.17 -10.05
C ALA A 132 -5.96 2.02 -10.97
N GLY A 133 -6.49 2.48 -12.12
CA GLY A 133 -5.79 3.44 -12.99
C GLY A 133 -5.52 4.77 -12.31
N ILE A 134 -6.53 5.34 -11.63
CA ILE A 134 -6.34 6.57 -10.84
C ILE A 134 -5.32 6.34 -9.73
N ALA A 135 -5.43 5.24 -8.97
CA ALA A 135 -4.50 4.93 -7.90
C ALA A 135 -3.07 4.79 -8.43
N HIS A 136 -2.88 4.08 -9.55
CA HIS A 136 -1.59 3.94 -10.22
C HIS A 136 -0.97 5.30 -10.57
N ASP A 137 -1.73 6.20 -11.20
CA ASP A 137 -1.26 7.55 -11.53
C ASP A 137 -0.85 8.36 -10.28
N LEU A 138 -1.57 8.17 -9.17
CA LEU A 138 -1.23 8.81 -7.89
C LEU A 138 0.04 8.20 -7.28
N ILE A 139 0.19 6.87 -7.29
CA ILE A 139 1.40 6.20 -6.81
C ILE A 139 2.62 6.66 -7.62
N ASP A 140 2.49 6.75 -8.95
CA ASP A 140 3.56 7.24 -9.81
C ASP A 140 3.95 8.69 -9.53
N ARG A 141 2.96 9.56 -9.38
CA ARG A 141 3.21 10.98 -9.15
C ARG A 141 3.83 11.27 -7.78
N TYR A 142 3.40 10.54 -6.75
CA TYR A 142 3.76 10.80 -5.35
C TYR A 142 4.70 9.75 -4.76
N TRP A 143 5.41 9.00 -5.60
CA TRP A 143 6.36 7.98 -5.15
C TRP A 143 7.39 8.48 -4.13
N PRO A 144 8.01 9.68 -4.29
CA PRO A 144 8.94 10.20 -3.28
C PRO A 144 8.29 10.47 -1.93
N GLU A 145 7.06 10.99 -1.91
CA GLU A 145 6.28 11.22 -0.69
C GLU A 145 5.93 9.90 0.01
N ILE A 146 5.53 8.89 -0.75
CA ILE A 146 5.24 7.54 -0.25
C ILE A 146 6.49 6.96 0.39
N GLY A 147 7.64 7.06 -0.27
CA GLY A 147 8.93 6.61 0.28
C GLY A 147 9.26 7.28 1.61
N ARG A 148 9.12 8.61 1.72
CA ARG A 148 9.34 9.33 2.99
C ARG A 148 8.41 8.85 4.11
N VAL A 149 7.16 8.52 3.80
CA VAL A 149 6.21 7.98 4.79
C VAL A 149 6.61 6.56 5.18
N ALA A 150 6.97 5.70 4.24
CA ALA A 150 7.41 4.34 4.49
C ALA A 150 8.68 4.30 5.35
N GLU A 151 9.68 5.10 5.02
CA GLU A 151 10.91 5.27 5.82
C GLU A 151 10.60 5.72 7.25
N GLY A 152 9.75 6.74 7.40
CA GLY A 152 9.32 7.21 8.72
C GLY A 152 8.54 6.15 9.52
N LEU A 153 7.77 5.27 8.85
CA LEU A 153 7.10 4.14 9.49
C LEU A 153 8.11 3.07 9.92
N LEU A 154 9.13 2.78 9.12
CA LEU A 154 10.18 1.83 9.50
C LEU A 154 10.99 2.33 10.69
N GLU A 155 11.32 3.62 10.72
CA GLU A 155 12.08 4.23 11.81
C GLU A 155 11.27 4.33 13.11
N HIS A 156 10.02 4.80 13.02
CA HIS A 156 9.24 5.16 14.22
C HIS A 156 8.12 4.18 14.57
N ARG A 157 7.84 3.21 13.69
CA ARG A 157 6.72 2.26 13.75
C ARG A 157 5.33 2.89 13.71
N THR A 158 5.18 4.18 13.97
CA THR A 158 3.91 4.92 13.97
C THR A 158 4.16 6.38 13.64
N LEU A 159 3.42 6.91 12.68
CA LEU A 159 3.42 8.32 12.32
C LEU A 159 2.08 8.94 12.64
N THR A 160 2.09 10.08 13.33
CA THR A 160 0.88 10.87 13.59
C THR A 160 0.43 11.61 12.33
N GLY A 161 -0.84 12.04 12.30
CA GLY A 161 -1.35 12.88 11.22
C GLY A 161 -0.52 14.14 10.94
N THR A 162 0.14 14.72 11.95
CA THR A 162 1.01 15.89 11.78
C THR A 162 2.32 15.53 11.08
N GLN A 163 2.96 14.43 11.49
CA GLN A 163 4.18 13.93 10.84
C GLN A 163 3.89 13.55 9.39
N LEU A 164 2.77 12.88 9.12
CA LEU A 164 2.35 12.49 7.77
C LEU A 164 2.17 13.71 6.84
N ARG A 165 1.60 14.82 7.33
CA ARG A 165 1.48 16.05 6.54
C ARG A 165 2.83 16.68 6.22
N ALA A 166 3.81 16.58 7.12
CA ALA A 166 5.16 17.08 6.88
C ALA A 166 5.88 16.28 5.77
N CYS A 167 5.58 14.99 5.63
CA CYS A 167 6.11 14.15 4.55
C CYS A 167 5.54 14.50 3.17
N VAL A 168 4.41 15.21 3.10
CA VAL A 168 3.69 15.57 1.86
C VAL A 168 3.50 17.09 1.75
N PRO A 169 4.60 17.88 1.63
CA PRO A 169 4.57 19.35 1.77
C PRO A 169 3.86 20.07 0.61
N GLY A 170 3.61 19.40 -0.52
CA GLY A 170 2.93 19.98 -1.69
C GLY A 170 1.40 19.97 -1.62
N LEU A 171 0.81 19.34 -0.60
CA LEU A 171 -0.63 19.39 -0.40
C LEU A 171 -1.00 20.68 0.32
N GLY A 172 -1.69 21.57 -0.39
CA GLY A 172 -2.34 22.73 0.19
C GLY A 172 -3.44 22.29 1.15
N PHE A 173 -3.08 21.87 2.36
CA PHE A 173 -4.04 21.60 3.43
C PHE A 173 -4.66 22.94 3.81
N ALA A 174 -5.95 23.13 3.49
CA ALA A 174 -6.71 24.27 3.98
C ALA A 174 -6.63 24.28 5.51
N ARG A 175 -6.10 25.39 6.05
CA ARG A 175 -6.00 25.66 7.48
C ARG A 175 -7.37 25.76 8.12
#